data_AF-A0A453PY66-F1
#
_entry.id   AF-A0A453PY66-F1
#
_cell.length_a   1.000
_cell.length_b   1.000
_cell.length_c   1.000
_cell.angle_alpha   90.00
_cell.angle_beta   90.00
_cell.angle_gamma   90.00
#
_symmetry.space_group_name_H-M   'P 1'
#
loop_
_entity.id
_entity.type
_entity.pdbx_description
1 polymer ?
#
loop_
_entity_poly.entity_id
_entity_poly.type
_entity_poly.pdbx_seq_one_letter_code
_entity_poly.pdbx_strand_id
1 'polypeptide(L)'
;GIYRGFIAGNELSGSGVGTRVGADQYAADVINLNQVVDKAYQGSKPLVIAPGGFFDAGWFTELVAKTKPNQMDVITHHIYNLGPGVDTHLVEKILNPSYLDNMVSTFSNLQGILKSAGTSTTAWVGEAGGAYNSGHHLVTDAFVFSFWYLDQLGMSAKYDTKSYCRQTLVGGNYGLLNTTTFEPNPDYYSALLWHRLMGTKVLSTTFNGTNKIRAYTHCAKDSQGITLLLINLSGNNTNHIYVTSEGAQEVTHPHVAKEHTRSIPKLGETAGLARQEYHLTAKDGNLQSQHMLLNGNVLATGANGAIPKLEPVQVEGTEPITVAPYSIVFAHIPGFYAPACR
;
A
#
# COMPACT_ATOMS: atom_id res chain seq x y z
N GLY A 1 2.72 -9.92 11.38
CA GLY A 1 2.34 -10.73 12.55
C GLY A 1 0.83 -10.67 12.73
N ILE A 2 0.27 -11.49 13.61
CA ILE A 2 -1.13 -11.38 14.03
C ILE A 2 -1.18 -10.42 15.22
N TYR A 3 -1.96 -9.35 15.11
CA TYR A 3 -2.20 -8.40 16.20
C TYR A 3 -3.43 -8.82 17.01
N ARG A 4 -3.41 -8.57 18.32
CA ARG A 4 -4.57 -8.70 19.20
C ARG A 4 -4.85 -7.32 19.77
N GLY A 5 -6.09 -6.86 19.65
CA GLY A 5 -6.47 -5.54 20.13
C GLY A 5 -7.98 -5.39 20.28
N PHE A 6 -8.38 -4.37 21.03
CA PHE A 6 -9.76 -3.96 21.21
C PHE A 6 -9.98 -2.57 20.61
N ILE A 7 -11.13 -2.39 19.96
CA ILE A 7 -11.63 -1.11 19.46
C ILE A 7 -12.97 -0.82 20.14
N ALA A 8 -13.21 0.45 20.50
CA ALA A 8 -14.49 0.90 21.04
C ALA A 8 -15.25 1.78 20.04
N GLY A 9 -16.32 1.24 19.44
CA GLY A 9 -17.15 1.99 18.49
C GLY A 9 -16.62 1.95 17.05
N ASN A 10 -17.43 2.47 16.14
CA ASN A 10 -17.18 2.51 14.70
C ASN A 10 -17.77 3.80 14.12
N GLU A 11 -16.95 4.56 13.42
CA GLU A 11 -17.30 5.79 12.70
C GLU A 11 -17.95 6.88 13.56
N LEU A 12 -17.58 6.94 14.84
CA LEU A 12 -18.08 7.92 15.81
C LEU A 12 -17.28 9.24 15.84
N SER A 13 -16.09 9.25 15.24
CA SER A 13 -15.15 10.38 15.26
C SER A 13 -15.52 11.49 14.26
N GLY A 14 -15.23 12.74 14.62
CA GLY A 14 -15.32 13.89 13.71
C GLY A 14 -16.68 14.02 13.00
N SER A 15 -16.66 13.97 11.67
CA SER A 15 -17.83 14.04 10.80
C SER A 15 -18.69 12.75 10.75
N GLY A 16 -18.47 11.83 11.69
CA GLY A 16 -18.96 10.44 11.79
C GLY A 16 -20.36 10.10 11.24
N VAL A 17 -20.59 8.80 11.05
CA VAL A 17 -21.78 8.27 10.40
C VAL A 17 -22.88 8.01 11.45
N GLY A 18 -23.92 8.84 11.40
CA GLY A 18 -25.01 8.80 12.38
C GLY A 18 -24.60 9.46 13.70
N THR A 19 -24.33 8.66 14.73
CA THR A 19 -23.97 9.17 16.06
C THR A 19 -22.53 9.67 16.08
N ARG A 20 -22.30 10.78 16.79
CA ARG A 20 -20.98 11.41 16.90
C ARG A 20 -20.60 11.63 18.35
N VAL A 21 -19.33 11.42 18.66
CA VAL A 21 -18.76 11.64 20.00
C VAL A 21 -17.62 12.65 19.88
N GLY A 22 -17.63 13.68 20.73
CA GLY A 22 -16.55 14.65 20.81
C GLY A 22 -15.24 14.00 21.26
N ALA A 23 -14.11 14.52 20.81
CA ALA A 23 -12.79 13.93 21.09
C ALA A 23 -12.48 13.86 22.59
N ASP A 24 -12.96 14.82 23.39
CA ASP A 24 -12.83 14.81 24.85
C ASP A 24 -13.47 13.58 25.50
N GLN A 25 -14.76 13.36 25.24
CA GLN A 25 -15.49 12.20 25.78
C GLN A 25 -14.89 10.90 25.24
N TYR A 26 -14.59 10.85 23.95
CA TYR A 26 -14.00 9.65 23.34
C TYR A 26 -12.63 9.33 23.94
N ALA A 27 -11.80 10.32 24.26
CA ALA A 27 -10.53 10.12 24.94
C ALA A 27 -10.73 9.52 26.34
N ALA A 28 -11.73 10.00 27.09
CA ALA A 28 -12.08 9.41 28.38
C ALA A 28 -12.50 7.93 28.24
N ASP A 29 -13.26 7.60 27.20
CA ASP A 29 -13.68 6.23 26.91
C ASP A 29 -12.50 5.32 26.53
N VAL A 30 -11.55 5.82 25.73
CA VAL A 30 -10.30 5.11 25.38
C VAL A 30 -9.43 4.87 26.60
N ILE A 31 -9.28 5.85 27.49
CA ILE A 31 -8.55 5.71 28.76
C ILE A 31 -9.24 4.65 29.64
N ASN A 32 -10.56 4.64 29.72
CA ASN A 32 -11.31 3.63 30.45
C ASN A 32 -11.10 2.23 29.84
N LEU A 33 -11.12 2.10 28.51
CA LEU A 33 -10.82 0.83 27.83
C LEU A 33 -9.40 0.35 28.15
N ASN A 34 -8.41 1.24 28.13
CA ASN A 34 -7.04 0.92 28.52
C ASN A 34 -6.97 0.37 29.95
N GLN A 35 -7.65 1.02 30.90
CA GLN A 35 -7.72 0.52 32.28
C GLN A 35 -8.41 -0.84 32.40
N VAL A 36 -9.44 -1.11 31.59
CA VAL A 36 -10.10 -2.42 31.56
C VAL A 36 -9.15 -3.49 31.04
N VAL A 37 -8.43 -3.22 29.95
CA VAL A 37 -7.41 -4.13 29.41
C VAL A 37 -6.31 -4.38 30.45
N ASP A 38 -5.84 -3.33 31.12
CA ASP A 38 -4.79 -3.43 32.14
C ASP A 38 -5.18 -4.28 33.34
N LYS A 39 -6.46 -4.23 33.75
CA LYS A 39 -6.99 -5.04 34.85
C LYS A 39 -7.26 -6.47 34.44
N ALA A 40 -7.71 -6.69 33.20
CA ALA A 40 -8.12 -8.00 32.71
C ALA A 40 -6.95 -8.89 32.28
N TYR A 41 -5.83 -8.30 31.82
CA TYR A 41 -4.72 -9.06 31.24
C TYR A 41 -3.42 -8.90 32.06
N GLN A 42 -2.88 -10.03 32.51
CA GLN A 42 -1.53 -10.12 33.08
C GLN A 42 -0.53 -10.51 31.97
N GLY A 43 0.62 -9.82 31.89
CA GLY A 43 1.65 -10.10 30.88
C GLY A 43 1.44 -9.39 29.54
N SER A 44 1.36 -10.14 28.44
CA SER A 44 1.18 -9.57 27.10
C SER A 44 -0.25 -9.05 26.91
N LYS A 45 -0.39 -7.73 26.87
CA LYS A 45 -1.68 -7.04 26.76
C LYS A 45 -2.09 -6.86 25.29
N PRO A 46 -3.38 -7.00 24.95
CA PRO A 46 -3.90 -6.60 23.64
C PRO A 46 -3.79 -5.08 23.47
N LEU A 47 -3.62 -4.64 22.23
CA LEU A 47 -3.54 -3.22 21.86
C LEU A 47 -4.88 -2.51 22.12
N VAL A 48 -4.82 -1.28 22.59
CA VAL A 48 -5.95 -0.34 22.62
C VAL A 48 -5.93 0.46 21.33
N ILE A 49 -6.95 0.26 20.50
CA ILE A 49 -7.04 0.78 19.14
C ILE A 49 -8.27 1.70 19.04
N ALA A 50 -8.09 2.90 18.49
CA ALA A 50 -9.15 3.89 18.36
C ALA A 50 -8.86 4.84 17.17
N PRO A 51 -9.80 5.66 16.69
CA PRO A 51 -11.23 5.61 16.98
C PRO A 51 -12.04 4.69 16.06
N GLY A 52 -11.44 4.08 15.04
CA GLY A 52 -12.17 3.33 14.02
C GLY A 52 -13.14 4.23 13.23
N GLY A 53 -12.69 5.38 12.71
CA GLY A 53 -13.54 6.31 11.97
C GLY A 53 -12.78 7.14 10.94
N PHE A 54 -13.43 8.13 10.33
CA PHE A 54 -12.80 8.97 9.31
C PHE A 54 -11.85 10.00 9.92
N PHE A 55 -10.75 10.28 9.21
CA PHE A 55 -9.76 11.26 9.64
C PHE A 55 -10.36 12.67 9.67
N ASP A 56 -10.25 13.32 10.82
CA ASP A 56 -10.53 14.74 11.03
C ASP A 56 -9.36 15.33 11.82
N ALA A 57 -8.67 16.32 11.24
CA ALA A 57 -7.39 16.78 11.79
C ALA A 57 -7.53 17.38 13.20
N GLY A 58 -8.59 18.14 13.47
CA GLY A 58 -8.82 18.75 14.78
C GLY A 58 -9.17 17.71 15.83
N TRP A 59 -10.11 16.82 15.51
CA TRP A 59 -10.56 15.75 16.39
C TRP A 59 -9.43 14.76 16.71
N PHE A 60 -8.64 14.36 15.70
CA PHE A 60 -7.51 13.43 15.89
C PHE A 60 -6.38 14.08 16.70
N THR A 61 -6.11 15.37 16.49
CA THR A 61 -5.13 16.11 17.29
C THR A 61 -5.52 16.14 18.76
N GLU A 62 -6.80 16.40 19.06
CA GLU A 62 -7.30 16.42 20.43
C GLU A 62 -7.25 15.03 21.08
N LEU A 63 -7.70 13.98 20.38
CA LEU A 63 -7.64 12.61 20.89
C LEU A 63 -6.19 12.23 21.25
N VAL A 64 -5.26 12.40 20.30
CA VAL A 64 -3.84 12.09 20.51
C VAL A 64 -3.25 12.90 21.66
N ALA A 65 -3.65 14.16 21.85
CA ALA A 65 -3.16 14.97 22.95
C ALA A 65 -3.63 14.45 24.32
N LYS A 66 -4.89 14.01 24.41
CA LYS A 66 -5.53 13.60 25.67
C LYS A 66 -5.20 12.16 26.10
N THR A 67 -4.80 11.30 25.18
CA THR A 67 -4.42 9.90 25.47
C THR A 67 -2.91 9.71 25.72
N LYS A 68 -2.16 10.79 25.93
CA LYS A 68 -0.71 10.72 26.22
C LYS A 68 -0.39 10.23 27.64
N PRO A 69 0.82 9.69 27.85
CA PRO A 69 1.77 9.28 26.82
C PRO A 69 1.41 7.92 26.17
N ASN A 70 0.73 7.03 26.89
CA ASN A 70 0.57 5.62 26.54
C ASN A 70 -0.84 5.07 26.90
N GLN A 71 -1.89 5.88 26.77
CA GLN A 71 -3.28 5.41 27.02
C GLN A 71 -3.96 4.85 25.75
N MET A 72 -3.32 5.00 24.59
CA MET A 72 -3.76 4.46 23.30
C MET A 72 -2.53 3.96 22.55
N ASP A 73 -2.57 2.73 22.03
CA ASP A 73 -1.44 2.13 21.32
C ASP A 73 -1.48 2.43 19.81
N VAL A 74 -2.69 2.50 19.27
CA VAL A 74 -2.92 2.64 17.83
C VAL A 74 -4.01 3.68 17.57
N ILE A 75 -3.70 4.63 16.70
CA ILE A 75 -4.68 5.49 16.07
C ILE A 75 -5.04 4.95 14.68
N THR A 76 -6.33 4.83 14.39
CA THR A 76 -6.88 4.26 13.16
C THR A 76 -7.70 5.27 12.39
N HIS A 77 -7.69 5.18 11.07
CA HIS A 77 -8.69 5.85 10.25
C HIS A 77 -9.24 4.96 9.14
N HIS A 78 -10.44 5.29 8.65
CA HIS A 78 -11.12 4.60 7.56
C HIS A 78 -10.82 5.25 6.20
N ILE A 79 -10.88 4.48 5.11
CA ILE A 79 -10.67 4.97 3.74
C ILE A 79 -11.77 4.47 2.79
N TYR A 80 -12.62 5.40 2.37
CA TYR A 80 -13.61 5.24 1.31
C TYR A 80 -13.59 6.46 0.36
N ASN A 81 -12.43 6.72 -0.22
CA ASN A 81 -12.12 7.97 -0.90
C ASN A 81 -12.57 8.03 -2.37
N LEU A 82 -13.18 6.98 -2.94
CA LEU A 82 -13.64 6.96 -4.32
C LEU A 82 -15.10 7.40 -4.48
N GLY A 83 -15.91 7.32 -3.42
CA GLY A 83 -17.34 7.63 -3.45
C GLY A 83 -18.24 6.40 -3.25
N PRO A 84 -19.54 6.51 -3.56
CA PRO A 84 -20.48 5.41 -3.37
C PRO A 84 -20.27 4.32 -4.41
N GLY A 85 -20.56 3.07 -4.03
CA GLY A 85 -20.54 1.93 -4.95
C GLY A 85 -21.47 2.06 -6.15
N VAL A 86 -22.48 2.93 -6.12
CA VAL A 86 -23.37 3.18 -7.28
C VAL A 86 -22.80 4.18 -8.30
N ASP A 87 -21.66 4.82 -8.01
CA ASP A 87 -21.06 5.80 -8.93
C ASP A 87 -20.51 5.12 -10.19
N THR A 88 -20.91 5.62 -11.36
CA THR A 88 -20.47 5.11 -12.67
C THR A 88 -19.08 5.60 -13.07
N HIS A 89 -18.49 6.56 -12.36
CA HIS A 89 -17.17 7.16 -12.67
C HIS A 89 -16.04 6.58 -11.81
N LEU A 90 -16.26 5.48 -11.09
CA LEU A 90 -15.25 4.88 -10.22
C LEU A 90 -13.97 4.50 -10.99
N VAL A 91 -14.10 3.92 -12.19
CA VAL A 91 -12.95 3.57 -13.05
C VAL A 91 -12.11 4.80 -13.40
N GLU A 92 -12.75 5.91 -13.76
CA GLU A 92 -12.06 7.16 -14.10
C GLU A 92 -11.28 7.71 -12.90
N LYS A 93 -11.89 7.66 -11.71
CA LYS A 93 -11.26 8.08 -10.45
C LYS A 93 -10.05 7.21 -10.09
N ILE A 94 -10.18 5.90 -10.24
CA ILE A 94 -9.10 4.93 -9.96
C ILE A 94 -7.90 5.16 -10.89
N LEU A 95 -8.13 5.53 -12.15
CA LEU A 95 -7.08 5.75 -13.16
C LEU A 95 -6.60 7.21 -13.26
N ASN A 96 -7.08 8.08 -12.37
CA ASN A 96 -6.72 9.49 -12.32
C ASN A 96 -5.70 9.77 -11.19
N PRO A 97 -4.42 10.05 -11.51
CA PRO A 97 -3.40 10.28 -10.50
C PRO A 97 -3.74 11.47 -9.59
N SER A 98 -4.30 12.55 -10.14
CA SER A 98 -4.71 13.72 -9.35
C SER A 98 -5.86 13.40 -8.38
N TYR A 99 -6.73 12.44 -8.72
CA TYR A 99 -7.77 11.99 -7.79
C TYR A 99 -7.19 11.16 -6.65
N LEU A 100 -6.26 10.24 -6.97
CA LEU A 100 -5.57 9.42 -5.97
C LEU A 100 -4.74 10.27 -5.01
N ASP A 101 -4.10 11.34 -5.50
CA ASP A 101 -3.25 12.24 -4.72
C ASP A 101 -4.01 12.98 -3.60
N ASN A 102 -5.34 13.04 -3.65
CA ASN A 102 -6.15 13.61 -2.56
C ASN A 102 -5.90 12.93 -1.21
N MET A 103 -5.52 11.64 -1.21
CA MET A 103 -5.24 10.89 0.02
C MET A 103 -3.90 11.25 0.68
N VAL A 104 -2.98 11.90 -0.05
CA VAL A 104 -1.66 12.27 0.47
C VAL A 104 -1.78 13.09 1.75
N SER A 105 -2.66 14.09 1.74
CA SER A 105 -2.88 14.99 2.87
C SER A 105 -3.35 14.27 4.13
N THR A 106 -4.20 13.24 3.99
CA THR A 106 -4.72 12.46 5.11
C THR A 106 -3.57 11.75 5.83
N PHE A 107 -2.75 11.02 5.07
CA PHE A 107 -1.64 10.28 5.65
C PHE A 107 -0.53 11.21 6.19
N SER A 108 -0.17 12.27 5.46
CA SER A 108 0.87 13.20 5.89
C SER A 108 0.48 13.98 7.14
N ASN A 109 -0.80 14.38 7.26
CA ASN A 109 -1.29 15.11 8.42
C ASN A 109 -1.33 14.22 9.66
N LEU A 110 -1.81 12.98 9.54
CA LEU A 110 -1.79 12.03 10.66
C LEU A 110 -0.36 11.75 11.14
N GLN A 111 0.58 11.53 10.21
CA GLN A 111 1.99 11.39 10.55
C GLN A 111 2.53 12.63 11.28
N GLY A 112 2.17 13.83 10.80
CA GLY A 112 2.54 15.11 11.42
C GLY A 112 2.01 15.23 12.85
N ILE A 113 0.73 14.91 13.07
CA ILE A 113 0.09 14.92 14.40
C ILE A 113 0.86 14.03 15.37
N LEU A 114 1.17 12.78 14.98
CA LEU A 114 1.90 11.84 15.84
C LEU A 114 3.33 12.29 16.14
N LYS A 115 4.05 12.79 15.11
CA LYS A 115 5.42 13.32 15.28
C LYS A 115 5.46 14.54 16.20
N SER A 116 4.58 15.51 15.97
CA SER A 116 4.47 16.71 16.82
C SER A 116 4.02 16.36 18.24
N ALA A 117 3.22 15.31 18.39
CA ALA A 117 2.77 14.84 19.69
C ALA A 117 3.86 14.15 20.52
N GLY A 118 4.89 13.58 19.89
CA GLY A 118 5.94 12.82 20.58
C GLY A 118 5.43 11.56 21.30
N THR A 119 4.35 10.95 20.80
CA THR A 119 3.74 9.74 21.36
C THR A 119 4.34 8.47 20.75
N SER A 120 4.23 7.35 21.47
CA SER A 120 4.50 5.99 20.98
C SER A 120 3.36 5.41 20.13
N THR A 121 2.19 6.09 20.09
CA THR A 121 1.02 5.69 19.30
C THR A 121 1.39 5.52 17.83
N THR A 122 0.96 4.42 17.21
CA THR A 122 1.19 4.17 15.77
C THR A 122 -0.06 4.40 14.93
N ALA A 123 0.12 4.82 13.67
CA ALA A 123 -0.98 5.05 12.73
C ALA A 123 -1.31 3.79 11.92
N TRP A 124 -2.58 3.42 11.86
CA TRP A 124 -3.10 2.31 11.07
C TRP A 124 -4.25 2.80 10.16
N VAL A 125 -4.43 2.15 9.02
CA VAL A 125 -5.71 2.16 8.31
C VAL A 125 -6.54 1.03 8.91
N GLY A 126 -7.59 1.38 9.67
CA GLY A 126 -8.42 0.43 10.42
C GLY A 126 -9.49 -0.25 9.57
N GLU A 127 -9.89 0.39 8.47
CA GLU A 127 -10.86 -0.13 7.51
C GLU A 127 -10.69 0.59 6.17
N ALA A 128 -10.69 -0.12 5.04
CA ALA A 128 -10.61 0.52 3.74
C ALA A 128 -11.24 -0.32 2.64
N GLY A 129 -12.22 0.23 1.94
CA GLY A 129 -12.89 -0.42 0.80
C GLY A 129 -12.90 0.43 -0.48
N GLY A 130 -12.35 1.65 -0.44
CA GLY A 130 -12.26 2.58 -1.57
C GLY A 130 -13.60 3.19 -1.96
N ALA A 131 -14.54 2.37 -2.43
CA ALA A 131 -15.93 2.76 -2.66
C ALA A 131 -16.83 2.23 -1.53
N TYR A 132 -17.56 3.13 -0.85
CA TYR A 132 -18.48 2.74 0.22
C TYR A 132 -19.78 2.13 -0.34
N ASN A 133 -20.73 1.72 0.50
CA ASN A 133 -21.95 0.99 0.09
C ASN A 133 -21.63 -0.30 -0.68
N SER A 134 -20.73 -1.12 -0.12
CA SER A 134 -20.37 -2.45 -0.62
C SER A 134 -19.64 -2.48 -1.96
N GLY A 135 -19.10 -1.36 -2.44
CA GLY A 135 -18.37 -1.31 -3.71
C GLY A 135 -19.25 -1.54 -4.93
N HIS A 136 -18.62 -1.75 -6.09
CA HIS A 136 -19.27 -1.83 -7.40
C HIS A 136 -18.83 -3.09 -8.15
N HIS A 137 -19.78 -3.92 -8.55
CA HIS A 137 -19.50 -5.18 -9.25
C HIS A 137 -18.88 -4.92 -10.63
N LEU A 138 -17.84 -5.68 -10.99
CA LEU A 138 -16.95 -5.48 -12.13
C LEU A 138 -16.13 -4.20 -12.06
N VAL A 139 -15.98 -3.62 -10.87
CA VAL A 139 -15.03 -2.53 -10.62
C VAL A 139 -14.22 -2.84 -9.39
N THR A 140 -14.82 -2.95 -8.19
CA THR A 140 -14.09 -3.17 -6.93
C THR A 140 -13.71 -4.63 -6.67
N ASP A 141 -14.29 -5.56 -7.43
CA ASP A 141 -13.97 -7.00 -7.47
C ASP A 141 -13.25 -7.37 -8.79
N ALA A 142 -12.78 -6.38 -9.54
CA ALA A 142 -12.10 -6.54 -10.82
C ALA A 142 -10.66 -6.00 -10.81
N PHE A 143 -9.89 -6.30 -11.86
CA PHE A 143 -8.48 -5.94 -11.98
C PHE A 143 -8.23 -4.43 -11.82
N VAL A 144 -9.13 -3.59 -12.34
CA VAL A 144 -9.03 -2.14 -12.24
C VAL A 144 -8.88 -1.67 -10.79
N PHE A 145 -9.44 -2.39 -9.81
CA PHE A 145 -9.32 -1.97 -8.42
C PHE A 145 -7.91 -2.09 -7.84
N SER A 146 -7.08 -2.97 -8.41
CA SER A 146 -5.71 -3.19 -7.95
C SER A 146 -4.83 -1.94 -8.10
N PHE A 147 -5.14 -1.05 -9.06
CA PHE A 147 -4.48 0.24 -9.19
C PHE A 147 -4.66 1.09 -7.93
N TRP A 148 -5.90 1.24 -7.46
CA TRP A 148 -6.20 1.99 -6.24
C TRP A 148 -5.64 1.27 -5.02
N TYR A 149 -5.84 -0.05 -4.92
CA TYR A 149 -5.49 -0.76 -3.69
C TYR A 149 -3.98 -0.77 -3.43
N LEU A 150 -3.17 -1.09 -4.43
CA LEU A 150 -1.71 -1.08 -4.31
C LEU A 150 -1.15 0.34 -4.14
N ASP A 151 -1.78 1.33 -4.78
CA ASP A 151 -1.44 2.73 -4.55
C ASP A 151 -1.68 3.15 -3.09
N GLN A 152 -2.82 2.78 -2.49
CA GLN A 152 -3.11 3.10 -1.10
C GLN A 152 -2.16 2.37 -0.13
N LEU A 153 -1.80 1.12 -0.41
CA LEU A 153 -0.77 0.41 0.37
C LEU A 153 0.57 1.13 0.32
N GLY A 154 1.04 1.48 -0.88
CA GLY A 154 2.28 2.24 -1.07
C GLY A 154 2.27 3.62 -0.41
N MET A 155 1.18 4.37 -0.58
CA MET A 155 1.03 5.72 -0.04
C MET A 155 0.97 5.69 1.49
N SER A 156 0.19 4.78 2.08
CA SER A 156 0.09 4.65 3.54
C SER A 156 1.44 4.30 4.18
N ALA A 157 2.19 3.36 3.57
CA ALA A 157 3.53 2.96 4.02
C ALA A 157 4.54 4.12 3.95
N LYS A 158 4.53 4.92 2.86
CA LYS A 158 5.38 6.12 2.71
C LYS A 158 5.22 7.11 3.88
N TYR A 159 4.03 7.21 4.45
CA TYR A 159 3.71 8.10 5.56
C TYR A 159 3.68 7.40 6.92
N ASP A 160 4.39 6.27 7.05
CA ASP A 160 4.61 5.56 8.31
C ASP A 160 3.36 4.93 8.93
N THR A 161 2.35 4.64 8.12
CA THR A 161 1.22 3.80 8.52
C THR A 161 1.69 2.35 8.65
N LYS A 162 1.45 1.72 9.80
CA LYS A 162 2.04 0.40 10.16
C LYS A 162 1.20 -0.80 9.73
N SER A 163 -0.10 -0.61 9.57
CA SER A 163 -1.05 -1.66 9.19
C SER A 163 -2.14 -1.10 8.28
N TYR A 164 -2.65 -1.95 7.40
CA TYR A 164 -3.73 -1.63 6.47
C TYR A 164 -4.79 -2.74 6.47
N CYS A 165 -5.95 -2.45 7.04
CA CYS A 165 -7.07 -3.38 7.14
C CYS A 165 -8.02 -3.20 5.94
N ARG A 166 -7.99 -4.17 5.02
CA ARG A 166 -8.86 -4.20 3.83
C ARG A 166 -10.29 -4.62 4.21
N GLN A 167 -11.25 -3.76 3.91
CA GLN A 167 -12.66 -4.10 3.84
C GLN A 167 -12.93 -4.74 2.47
N THR A 168 -13.20 -6.03 2.34
CA THR A 168 -13.23 -7.11 3.37
C THR A 168 -12.39 -8.29 2.90
N LEU A 169 -12.18 -9.28 3.78
CA LEU A 169 -11.80 -10.62 3.30
C LEU A 169 -12.92 -11.24 2.45
N VAL A 170 -14.16 -11.24 2.97
CA VAL A 170 -15.38 -11.70 2.28
C VAL A 170 -16.51 -10.74 2.59
N GLY A 171 -17.32 -10.39 1.58
CA GLY A 171 -18.52 -9.56 1.73
C GLY A 171 -18.44 -8.25 0.95
N GLY A 172 -19.51 -7.91 0.23
CA GLY A 172 -19.52 -6.78 -0.72
C GLY A 172 -18.66 -7.04 -1.96
N ASN A 173 -18.79 -6.14 -2.94
CA ASN A 173 -18.04 -6.18 -4.20
C ASN A 173 -16.57 -5.76 -4.03
N TYR A 174 -16.13 -5.26 -2.87
CA TYR A 174 -14.71 -4.96 -2.60
C TYR A 174 -13.99 -6.14 -1.91
N GLY A 175 -14.69 -7.26 -1.68
CA GLY A 175 -14.15 -8.40 -0.96
C GLY A 175 -12.95 -9.02 -1.69
N LEU A 176 -11.93 -9.44 -0.94
CA LEU A 176 -10.79 -10.16 -1.52
C LEU A 176 -11.20 -11.54 -2.06
N LEU A 177 -12.24 -12.15 -1.51
CA LEU A 177 -12.84 -13.39 -2.00
C LEU A 177 -14.26 -13.12 -2.50
N ASN A 178 -14.64 -13.81 -3.58
CA ASN A 178 -16.01 -13.87 -4.06
C ASN A 178 -16.94 -14.37 -2.93
N THR A 179 -18.07 -13.70 -2.75
CA THR A 179 -19.00 -13.99 -1.63
C THR A 179 -19.72 -15.33 -1.74
N THR A 180 -19.79 -15.90 -2.95
CA THR A 180 -20.51 -17.15 -3.23
C THR A 180 -19.55 -18.30 -3.43
N THR A 181 -18.49 -18.11 -4.22
CA THR A 181 -17.55 -19.19 -4.57
C THR A 181 -16.34 -19.27 -3.65
N PHE A 182 -16.07 -18.21 -2.88
CA PHE A 182 -14.81 -18.01 -2.13
C PHE A 182 -13.55 -18.01 -3.00
N GLU A 183 -13.70 -17.92 -4.31
CA GLU A 183 -12.56 -17.78 -5.21
C GLU A 183 -11.94 -16.38 -5.03
N PRO A 184 -10.60 -16.26 -5.09
CA PRO A 184 -9.95 -14.97 -4.94
C PRO A 184 -10.27 -14.00 -6.09
N ASN A 185 -10.68 -12.79 -5.74
CA ASN A 185 -10.74 -11.66 -6.67
C ASN A 185 -9.31 -11.13 -6.96
N PRO A 186 -9.11 -10.34 -8.03
CA PRO A 186 -7.80 -9.83 -8.44
C PRO A 186 -6.98 -9.20 -7.29
N ASP A 187 -7.62 -8.43 -6.42
CA ASP A 187 -6.96 -7.76 -5.30
C ASP A 187 -6.36 -8.71 -4.26
N TYR A 188 -6.85 -9.95 -4.15
CA TYR A 188 -6.23 -10.95 -3.30
C TYR A 188 -4.80 -11.26 -3.76
N TYR A 189 -4.61 -11.42 -5.07
CA TYR A 189 -3.30 -11.70 -5.64
C TYR A 189 -2.37 -10.49 -5.55
N SER A 190 -2.90 -9.29 -5.74
CA SER A 190 -2.18 -8.02 -5.49
C SER A 190 -1.69 -7.93 -4.05
N ALA A 191 -2.55 -8.18 -3.06
CA ALA A 191 -2.18 -8.22 -1.65
C ALA A 191 -1.17 -9.33 -1.33
N LEU A 192 -1.31 -10.49 -1.98
CA LEU A 192 -0.41 -11.62 -1.77
C LEU A 192 1.01 -11.33 -2.29
N LEU A 193 1.15 -10.70 -3.46
CA LEU A 193 2.44 -10.24 -3.97
C LEU A 193 3.05 -9.17 -3.09
N TRP A 194 2.26 -8.16 -2.71
CA TRP A 194 2.69 -7.16 -1.73
C TRP A 194 3.22 -7.83 -0.46
N HIS A 195 2.44 -8.76 0.11
CA HIS A 195 2.82 -9.48 1.31
C HIS A 195 4.09 -10.31 1.14
N ARG A 196 4.31 -10.95 -0.01
CA ARG A 196 5.48 -11.82 -0.23
C ARG A 196 6.76 -11.05 -0.56
N LEU A 197 6.64 -9.89 -1.20
CA LEU A 197 7.80 -9.19 -1.77
C LEU A 197 8.20 -7.93 -0.98
N MET A 198 7.22 -7.14 -0.54
CA MET A 198 7.46 -5.84 0.10
C MET A 198 7.83 -6.02 1.58
N GLY A 199 9.05 -5.64 1.95
CA GLY A 199 9.53 -5.69 3.33
C GLY A 199 8.99 -4.56 4.21
N THR A 200 9.41 -4.54 5.47
CA THR A 200 8.92 -3.57 6.47
C THR A 200 9.66 -2.23 6.47
N LYS A 201 10.86 -2.17 5.86
CA LYS A 201 11.64 -0.94 5.71
C LYS A 201 11.26 -0.25 4.40
N VAL A 202 10.60 0.90 4.50
CA VAL A 202 10.16 1.72 3.36
C VAL A 202 11.29 2.66 2.94
N LEU A 203 11.55 2.78 1.63
CA LEU A 203 12.57 3.68 1.08
C LEU A 203 11.94 4.91 0.43
N SER A 204 12.65 6.04 0.48
CA SER A 204 12.29 7.21 -0.31
C SER A 204 12.40 6.87 -1.80
N THR A 205 11.34 7.12 -2.56
CA THR A 205 11.26 6.82 -3.99
C THR A 205 10.78 8.06 -4.72
N THR A 206 11.52 8.45 -5.76
CA THR A 206 11.15 9.51 -6.69
C THR A 206 11.07 8.92 -8.10
N PHE A 207 10.15 9.45 -8.91
CA PHE A 207 10.01 9.07 -10.30
C PHE A 207 10.11 10.33 -11.17
N ASN A 208 11.09 10.34 -12.06
CA ASN A 208 11.32 11.43 -13.01
C ASN A 208 10.65 11.07 -14.33
N GLY A 209 9.39 11.50 -14.50
CA GLY A 209 8.63 11.22 -15.71
C GLY A 209 7.19 11.72 -15.62
N THR A 210 6.27 11.02 -16.31
CA THR A 210 4.84 11.30 -16.22
C THR A 210 4.29 11.05 -14.82
N ASN A 211 3.27 11.81 -14.41
CA ASN A 211 2.52 11.56 -13.18
C ASN A 211 1.59 10.33 -13.26
N LYS A 212 1.54 9.65 -14.41
CA LYS A 212 0.78 8.40 -14.61
C LYS A 212 1.53 7.16 -14.14
N ILE A 213 2.81 7.28 -13.80
CA ILE A 213 3.56 6.22 -13.11
C ILE A 213 3.61 6.52 -11.62
N ARG A 214 3.26 5.52 -10.81
CA ARG A 214 3.36 5.58 -9.35
C ARG A 214 4.36 4.53 -8.90
N ALA A 215 5.28 4.93 -8.02
CA ALA A 215 6.45 4.13 -7.66
C ALA A 215 6.63 4.08 -6.14
N TYR A 216 6.79 2.87 -5.60
CA TYR A 216 7.02 2.62 -4.18
C TYR A 216 8.12 1.58 -4.00
N THR A 217 9.11 1.86 -3.16
CA THR A 217 10.23 0.94 -2.94
C THR A 217 10.35 0.58 -1.46
N HIS A 218 10.46 -0.71 -1.19
CA HIS A 218 10.77 -1.24 0.13
C HIS A 218 12.06 -2.06 0.04
N CYS A 219 12.73 -2.27 1.17
CA CYS A 219 13.66 -3.39 1.24
C CYS A 219 12.92 -4.70 0.95
N ALA A 220 13.60 -5.66 0.32
CA ALA A 220 12.99 -6.97 0.07
C ALA A 220 12.65 -7.67 1.38
N LYS A 221 11.53 -8.40 1.42
CA LYS A 221 11.00 -8.98 2.66
C LYS A 221 11.86 -10.11 3.22
N ASP A 222 12.17 -11.10 2.39
CA ASP A 222 12.82 -12.35 2.80
C ASP A 222 14.17 -12.56 2.06
N SER A 223 14.76 -11.49 1.53
CA SER A 223 16.01 -11.50 0.76
C SER A 223 16.74 -10.16 0.83
N GLN A 224 17.97 -10.12 0.32
CA GLN A 224 18.72 -8.87 0.16
C GLN A 224 18.16 -8.01 -0.98
N GLY A 225 18.53 -6.73 -0.98
CA GLY A 225 18.16 -5.79 -2.02
C GLY A 225 16.82 -5.11 -1.78
N ILE A 226 16.16 -4.72 -2.86
CA ILE A 226 14.92 -3.94 -2.83
C ILE A 226 13.81 -4.63 -3.62
N THR A 227 12.56 -4.33 -3.26
CA THR A 227 11.41 -4.57 -4.11
C THR A 227 10.77 -3.23 -4.46
N LEU A 228 10.58 -3.02 -5.76
CA LEU A 228 9.92 -1.86 -6.34
C LEU A 228 8.52 -2.27 -6.82
N LEU A 229 7.51 -1.46 -6.51
CA LEU A 229 6.18 -1.50 -7.08
C LEU A 229 6.03 -0.33 -8.06
N LEU A 230 5.70 -0.63 -9.32
CA LEU A 230 5.41 0.33 -10.37
C LEU A 230 3.98 0.15 -10.85
N ILE A 231 3.24 1.24 -10.93
CA ILE A 231 1.84 1.25 -11.35
C ILE A 231 1.69 2.20 -12.53
N ASN A 232 1.28 1.70 -13.70
CA ASN A 232 1.03 2.54 -14.87
C ASN A 232 -0.45 2.78 -15.10
N LEU A 233 -0.87 4.02 -14.89
CA LEU A 233 -2.25 4.50 -15.08
C LEU A 233 -2.51 5.03 -16.50
N SER A 234 -1.53 4.98 -17.41
CA SER A 234 -1.70 5.35 -18.82
C SER A 234 -2.24 4.17 -19.61
N GLY A 235 -3.23 4.42 -20.47
CA GLY A 235 -3.81 3.43 -21.38
C GLY A 235 -3.14 3.31 -22.74
N ASN A 236 -2.14 4.13 -23.02
CA ASN A 236 -1.51 4.21 -24.34
C ASN A 236 0.02 4.22 -24.32
N ASN A 237 0.65 4.41 -23.16
CA ASN A 237 2.10 4.51 -23.07
C ASN A 237 2.70 3.32 -22.32
N THR A 238 3.62 2.63 -22.99
CA THR A 238 4.59 1.74 -22.34
C THR A 238 5.74 2.59 -21.80
N ASN A 239 6.12 2.38 -20.55
CA ASN A 239 7.24 3.08 -19.92
C ASN A 239 8.42 2.13 -19.74
N HIS A 240 9.63 2.59 -20.07
CA HIS A 240 10.87 1.87 -19.85
C HIS A 240 11.65 2.57 -18.73
N ILE A 241 11.73 1.94 -17.56
CA ILE A 241 12.17 2.57 -16.32
C ILE A 241 13.53 2.00 -15.90
N TYR A 242 14.50 2.90 -15.70
CA TYR A 242 15.78 2.58 -15.09
C TYR A 242 15.74 2.94 -13.60
N VAL A 243 16.28 2.06 -12.76
CA VAL A 243 16.36 2.27 -11.31
C VAL A 243 17.74 2.78 -10.95
N THR A 244 17.79 3.89 -10.21
CA THR A 244 19.04 4.51 -9.73
C THR A 244 18.92 4.83 -8.23
N SER A 245 20.05 5.10 -7.57
CA SER A 245 20.10 5.57 -6.19
C SER A 245 20.74 6.96 -6.09
N GLU A 246 20.17 7.84 -5.25
CA GLU A 246 20.81 9.10 -4.89
C GLU A 246 22.09 8.80 -4.09
N GLY A 247 23.24 9.25 -4.61
CA GLY A 247 24.58 8.88 -4.11
C GLY A 247 25.47 8.18 -5.13
N ALA A 248 24.93 7.76 -6.28
CA ALA A 248 25.72 7.35 -7.45
C ALA A 248 26.32 8.54 -8.22
N GLN A 249 26.70 9.63 -7.53
CA GLN A 249 27.47 10.72 -8.13
C GLN A 249 28.94 10.30 -8.29
N GLU A 250 29.48 10.69 -9.44
CA GLU A 250 30.79 10.31 -9.96
C GLU A 250 31.93 10.60 -8.97
N VAL A 251 32.65 9.56 -8.54
CA VAL A 251 34.06 9.72 -8.21
C VAL A 251 34.80 9.88 -9.54
N THR A 252 34.81 11.10 -10.07
CA THR A 252 35.76 11.49 -11.12
C THR A 252 37.13 11.55 -10.48
N HIS A 253 37.94 10.51 -10.67
CA HIS A 253 39.38 10.67 -10.56
C HIS A 253 39.81 11.63 -11.68
N PRO A 254 40.50 12.75 -11.37
CA PRO A 254 41.04 13.58 -12.42
C PRO A 254 42.15 12.80 -13.13
N HIS A 255 42.17 12.91 -14.46
CA HIS A 255 43.14 12.35 -15.41
C HIS A 255 42.83 10.94 -15.93
N VAL A 256 42.13 10.84 -17.05
CA VAL A 256 42.66 10.42 -18.37
C VAL A 256 41.53 10.57 -19.41
N ALA A 257 41.82 11.27 -20.51
CA ALA A 257 40.90 11.42 -21.63
C ALA A 257 40.71 10.10 -22.38
N LYS A 258 39.46 9.70 -22.69
CA LYS A 258 39.02 9.16 -24.00
C LYS A 258 37.55 8.66 -24.00
N GLU A 259 36.90 8.98 -25.12
CA GLU A 259 35.73 8.36 -25.77
C GLU A 259 34.33 8.46 -25.15
N HIS A 260 33.44 9.09 -25.94
CA HIS A 260 31.99 9.18 -25.71
C HIS A 260 31.32 7.82 -25.83
N THR A 261 31.19 7.12 -24.71
CA THR A 261 30.10 6.16 -24.48
C THR A 261 29.22 6.74 -23.37
N ARG A 262 27.91 6.81 -23.60
CA ARG A 262 26.93 7.20 -22.56
C ARG A 262 26.90 6.08 -21.51
N SER A 263 27.80 6.14 -20.53
CA SER A 263 27.81 5.21 -19.41
C SER A 263 26.75 5.63 -18.39
N ILE A 264 25.87 4.69 -18.05
CA ILE A 264 24.87 4.85 -16.99
C ILE A 264 25.64 4.88 -15.65
N PRO A 265 25.40 5.86 -14.76
CA PRO A 265 26.10 5.95 -13.49
C PRO A 265 25.93 4.67 -12.65
N LYS A 266 27.04 3.95 -12.51
CA LYS A 266 27.35 2.84 -11.58
C LYS A 266 26.15 2.21 -10.86
N LEU A 267 25.48 1.29 -11.56
CA LEU A 267 25.12 -0.01 -10.99
C LEU A 267 26.47 -0.73 -10.69
N GLY A 268 27.13 -0.37 -9.58
CA GLY A 268 28.47 -0.86 -9.25
C GLY A 268 28.50 -2.39 -9.22
N GLU A 269 29.35 -3.03 -10.03
CA GLU A 269 29.61 -4.48 -10.07
C GLU A 269 28.38 -5.40 -10.23
N THR A 270 27.22 -4.86 -10.59
CA THR A 270 25.91 -5.54 -10.58
C THR A 270 25.36 -5.81 -11.98
N ALA A 271 26.17 -5.57 -13.01
CA ALA A 271 25.87 -5.79 -14.42
C ALA A 271 25.71 -7.27 -14.83
N GLY A 272 25.46 -8.18 -13.87
CA GLY A 272 25.27 -9.62 -14.12
C GLY A 272 24.31 -10.30 -13.14
N LEU A 273 23.46 -9.55 -12.42
CA LEU A 273 22.43 -10.15 -11.57
C LEU A 273 21.06 -10.02 -12.23
N ALA A 274 20.41 -11.17 -12.45
CA ALA A 274 19.02 -11.23 -12.86
C ALA A 274 18.13 -10.64 -11.76
N ARG A 275 17.19 -9.78 -12.16
CA ARG A 275 16.08 -9.32 -11.34
C ARG A 275 14.84 -10.14 -11.63
N GLN A 276 13.95 -10.20 -10.66
CA GLN A 276 12.68 -10.91 -10.76
C GLN A 276 11.55 -9.91 -10.99
N GLU A 277 10.77 -10.10 -12.05
CA GLU A 277 9.62 -9.24 -12.34
C GLU A 277 8.30 -10.02 -12.30
N TYR A 278 7.27 -9.36 -11.75
CA TYR A 278 5.92 -9.87 -11.61
C TYR A 278 4.97 -8.85 -12.25
N HIS A 279 4.61 -9.09 -13.51
CA HIS A 279 3.73 -8.23 -14.31
C HIS A 279 2.29 -8.65 -14.13
N LEU A 280 1.47 -7.75 -13.58
CA LEU A 280 0.04 -7.93 -13.41
C LEU A 280 -0.71 -7.18 -14.51
N THR A 281 -1.56 -7.91 -15.21
CA THR A 281 -2.42 -7.37 -16.28
C THR A 281 -3.82 -7.95 -16.17
N ALA A 282 -4.78 -7.26 -16.79
CA ALA A 282 -6.16 -7.73 -16.89
C ALA A 282 -6.29 -8.77 -18.02
N LYS A 283 -7.11 -9.80 -17.79
CA LYS A 283 -7.39 -10.81 -18.83
C LYS A 283 -7.97 -10.15 -20.08
N ASP A 284 -7.39 -10.47 -21.23
CA ASP A 284 -7.78 -9.94 -22.54
C ASP A 284 -7.72 -8.40 -22.64
N GLY A 285 -6.95 -7.74 -21.75
CA GLY A 285 -6.88 -6.28 -21.65
C GLY A 285 -8.14 -5.63 -21.05
N ASN A 286 -9.12 -6.41 -20.60
CA ASN A 286 -10.35 -5.90 -19.99
C ASN A 286 -10.11 -5.53 -18.51
N LEU A 287 -9.98 -4.24 -18.20
CA LEU A 287 -9.75 -3.77 -16.83
C LEU A 287 -10.85 -4.18 -15.84
N GLN A 288 -12.07 -4.43 -16.32
CA GLN A 288 -13.20 -4.88 -15.50
C GLN A 288 -13.28 -6.42 -15.38
N SER A 289 -12.25 -7.13 -15.86
CA SER A 289 -12.12 -8.58 -15.66
C SER A 289 -11.86 -8.92 -14.20
N GLN A 290 -12.55 -9.95 -13.70
CA GLN A 290 -12.26 -10.57 -12.40
C GLN A 290 -11.11 -11.59 -12.47
N HIS A 291 -10.52 -11.78 -13.65
CA HIS A 291 -9.33 -12.60 -13.85
C HIS A 291 -8.12 -11.71 -14.14
N MET A 292 -7.08 -11.88 -13.32
CA MET A 292 -5.78 -11.25 -13.44
C MET A 292 -4.78 -12.25 -14.03
N LEU A 293 -3.82 -11.76 -14.82
CA LEU A 293 -2.66 -12.55 -15.21
C LEU A 293 -1.43 -12.11 -14.42
N LEU A 294 -0.56 -13.07 -14.12
CA LEU A 294 0.81 -12.85 -13.72
C LEU A 294 1.72 -13.30 -14.86
N ASN A 295 2.52 -12.38 -15.40
CA ASN A 295 3.47 -12.68 -16.48
C ASN A 295 2.80 -13.39 -17.68
N GLY A 296 1.56 -13.00 -18.01
CA GLY A 296 0.77 -13.57 -19.10
C GLY A 296 0.01 -14.86 -18.77
N ASN A 297 0.11 -15.39 -17.55
CA ASN A 297 -0.62 -16.59 -17.11
C ASN A 297 -1.74 -16.23 -16.15
N VAL A 298 -2.95 -16.75 -16.38
CA VAL A 298 -4.11 -16.51 -15.50
C VAL A 298 -3.82 -17.04 -14.08
N LEU A 299 -4.04 -16.20 -13.07
CA LEU A 299 -4.02 -16.62 -11.68
C LEU A 299 -5.38 -17.21 -11.31
N ALA A 300 -5.37 -18.47 -10.91
CA ALA A 300 -6.54 -19.18 -10.41
C ALA A 300 -6.11 -20.19 -9.34
N THR A 301 -7.00 -20.49 -8.40
CA THR A 301 -6.77 -21.56 -7.42
C THR A 301 -6.81 -22.93 -8.08
N GLY A 302 -6.05 -23.88 -7.54
CA GLY A 302 -6.21 -25.29 -7.89
C GLY A 302 -7.58 -25.82 -7.47
N ALA A 303 -7.99 -26.99 -7.98
CA ALA A 303 -9.29 -27.61 -7.69
C ALA A 303 -9.56 -27.86 -6.19
N ASN A 304 -8.50 -27.89 -5.36
CA ASN A 304 -8.55 -28.04 -3.91
C ASN A 304 -8.47 -26.70 -3.15
N GLY A 305 -8.57 -25.55 -3.84
CA GLY A 305 -8.39 -24.22 -3.25
C GLY A 305 -6.93 -23.81 -3.03
N ALA A 306 -5.94 -24.59 -3.52
CA ALA A 306 -4.54 -24.24 -3.37
C ALA A 306 -4.22 -22.93 -4.11
N ILE A 307 -3.52 -22.02 -3.43
CA ILE A 307 -3.02 -20.77 -4.01
C ILE A 307 -1.97 -21.10 -5.10
N PRO A 308 -2.07 -20.54 -6.31
CA PRO A 308 -1.10 -20.79 -7.36
C PRO A 308 0.30 -20.30 -6.96
N LYS A 309 1.34 -20.91 -7.54
CA LYS A 309 2.68 -20.34 -7.47
C LYS A 309 2.70 -19.01 -8.21
N LEU A 310 3.38 -18.03 -7.63
CA LEU A 310 3.57 -16.72 -8.23
C LEU A 310 4.98 -16.70 -8.78
N GLU A 311 5.15 -17.18 -10.01
CA GLU A 311 6.46 -17.34 -10.64
C GLU A 311 6.90 -16.01 -11.29
N PRO A 312 8.09 -15.48 -10.95
CA PRO A 312 8.64 -14.31 -11.63
C PRO A 312 9.17 -14.66 -13.02
N VAL A 313 9.30 -13.65 -13.87
CA VAL A 313 10.22 -13.70 -15.01
C VAL A 313 11.58 -13.17 -14.57
N GLN A 314 12.65 -13.84 -15.00
CA GLN A 314 14.03 -13.36 -14.79
C GLN A 314 14.38 -12.40 -15.91
N VAL A 315 14.88 -11.21 -15.55
CA VAL A 315 15.28 -10.19 -16.50
C VAL A 315 16.67 -9.70 -16.12
N GLU A 316 17.53 -9.47 -17.11
CA GLU A 316 18.88 -8.95 -16.90
C GLU A 316 18.84 -7.58 -16.20
N GLY A 317 19.57 -7.42 -15.11
CA GLY A 317 19.54 -6.22 -14.26
C GLY A 317 19.85 -4.90 -14.99
N THR A 318 20.52 -4.95 -16.13
CA THR A 318 20.88 -3.79 -16.97
C THR A 318 19.75 -3.33 -17.89
N GLU A 319 18.78 -4.20 -18.21
CA GLU A 319 17.65 -3.85 -19.06
C GLU A 319 16.67 -2.93 -18.31
N PRO A 320 15.97 -2.01 -18.97
CA PRO A 320 14.93 -1.23 -18.30
C PRO A 320 13.76 -2.13 -17.87
N ILE A 321 13.10 -1.78 -16.77
CA ILE A 321 11.81 -2.39 -16.40
C ILE A 321 10.75 -1.86 -17.35
N THR A 322 10.12 -2.74 -18.12
CA THR A 322 9.08 -2.37 -19.08
C THR A 322 7.72 -2.42 -18.40
N VAL A 323 7.03 -1.29 -18.26
CA VAL A 323 5.70 -1.19 -17.65
C VAL A 323 4.68 -0.87 -18.74
N ALA A 324 3.90 -1.89 -19.12
CA ALA A 324 2.87 -1.79 -20.15
C ALA A 324 1.73 -0.82 -19.78
N PRO A 325 0.89 -0.39 -20.74
CA PRO A 325 -0.29 0.39 -20.44
C PRO A 325 -1.25 -0.37 -19.52
N TYR A 326 -1.85 0.34 -18.56
CA TYR A 326 -2.73 -0.25 -17.54
C TYR A 326 -2.20 -1.57 -16.97
N SER A 327 -0.97 -1.53 -16.47
CA SER A 327 -0.34 -2.67 -15.80
C SER A 327 0.33 -2.27 -14.49
N ILE A 328 0.62 -3.27 -13.68
CA ILE A 328 1.35 -3.14 -12.43
C ILE A 328 2.54 -4.10 -12.47
N VAL A 329 3.69 -3.68 -11.95
CA VAL A 329 4.90 -4.49 -11.88
C VAL A 329 5.45 -4.46 -10.48
N PHE A 330 5.68 -5.64 -9.90
CA PHE A 330 6.64 -5.78 -8.80
C PHE A 330 7.98 -6.22 -9.38
N ALA A 331 9.06 -5.53 -9.00
CA ALA A 331 10.42 -5.86 -9.42
C ALA A 331 11.29 -6.04 -8.18
N HIS A 332 11.75 -7.27 -7.94
CA HIS A 332 12.72 -7.59 -6.89
C HIS A 332 14.12 -7.57 -7.48
N ILE A 333 15.00 -6.73 -6.90
CA ILE A 333 16.36 -6.48 -7.37
C ILE A 333 17.33 -6.88 -6.23
N PRO A 334 17.78 -8.16 -6.18
CA PRO A 334 18.53 -8.70 -5.04
C PRO A 334 19.85 -7.98 -4.78
N GLY A 335 20.56 -7.61 -5.85
CA GLY A 335 21.87 -6.98 -5.80
C GLY A 335 21.85 -5.47 -5.60
N PHE A 336 20.68 -4.84 -5.46
CA PHE A 336 20.61 -3.39 -5.38
C PHE A 336 21.25 -2.86 -4.10
N TYR A 337 22.24 -1.98 -4.24
CA TYR A 337 22.90 -1.37 -3.10
C TYR A 337 22.02 -0.29 -2.46
N ALA A 338 21.33 -0.68 -1.38
CA ALA A 338 20.60 0.22 -0.49
C ALA A 338 21.09 0.00 0.96
N PRO A 339 21.87 0.92 1.55
CA PRO A 339 22.43 0.76 2.89
C PRO A 339 21.39 0.44 3.98
N ALA A 340 20.18 0.99 3.87
CA ALA A 340 19.09 0.73 4.80
C ALA A 340 18.58 -0.73 4.76
N CYS A 341 18.82 -1.47 3.68
CA CYS A 341 18.32 -2.83 3.44
C CYS A 341 19.32 -3.94 3.79
N ARG A 342 20.38 -3.59 4.52
CA ARG A 342 21.32 -4.56 5.08
C ARG A 342 20.90 -5.00 6.49
#